data_AF-A0A420HFS9-F1
#
_entry.id   AF-A0A420HFS9-F1
#
_cell.length_a   1.000
_cell.length_b   1.000
_cell.length_c   1.000
_cell.angle_alpha   90.00
_cell.angle_beta   90.00
_cell.angle_gamma   90.00
#
_symmetry.space_group_name_H-M   'P 1'
#
loop_
_entity.id
_entity.type
_entity.pdbx_description
1 polymer ?
#
loop_
_entity_poly.entity_id
_entity_poly.type
_entity_poly.pdbx_seq_one_letter_code
_entity_poly.pdbx_strand_id
1 'polypeptide(L)'
;MKRNSISHKARNTVLDPHEKPSRYQPREAKRGIKGLLEKIKIAWMTQSPRSRYLKTGGILFLAVFLVYYLLPGVPNFQRVTKLNIGQTPSNLSVGTKKCSNSFDSTRPLIQYVLMIDAGSTGSRIHVYKFNNCGPTPDLEHEEFKMTEKKSGGSGLSSYKDDYEGAARSLDVLMDVAMKTVPDELKSCTPVAVKATAGLRLLGSGMSEKILEAVRNRLENVYPFPVVSSEENGVAIMDGKDEGVYAWITTNYLLGKIGGQDQSQTVAVLDLGGGSTQIVFEPKFKDSSNEKFAEGKLADTDFKYNLSFGGQEYQLYQHSYLGYGLMSARESIHKTLIETIFDPNSSNHTWITQPVINPCITSGMSRQIEVNLGANHKLGDKISVNMTGPPSPVPALCRRLAEKILFKDANCVQIPCSFNGVYQPSIASTFASGDFYTLSYFYDRINPLGMPETFDLDELHELTNKVCSGESQWKLFASVPGALEELRGRPEYCLDLSYIFTLLQTGYEIPRKREIKIAKKVKNNELGWCLGASLPLLNHGSGWQCRIKEA
;
A
#
# COMPACT_ATOMS: atom_id res chain seq x y z
N MET A 1 -8.49 -24.43 71.96
CA MET A 1 -8.56 -23.94 73.37
C MET A 1 -8.21 -22.45 73.41
N LYS A 2 -8.40 -21.73 74.53
CA LYS A 2 -8.58 -20.26 74.60
C LYS A 2 -7.34 -19.45 75.08
N ARG A 3 -7.32 -18.16 74.69
CA ARG A 3 -6.91 -16.92 75.43
C ARG A 3 -5.43 -16.46 75.56
N ASN A 4 -5.23 -15.22 75.11
CA ASN A 4 -4.76 -13.98 75.79
C ASN A 4 -3.49 -13.90 76.70
N SER A 5 -2.69 -12.85 76.45
CA SER A 5 -1.90 -12.03 77.41
C SER A 5 -1.46 -10.69 76.76
N ILE A 6 -0.93 -9.62 77.40
CA ILE A 6 -1.32 -8.95 78.68
C ILE A 6 -1.06 -7.40 78.62
N SER A 7 -2.11 -6.62 78.93
CA SER A 7 -2.22 -5.34 79.67
C SER A 7 -1.25 -4.11 79.59
N HIS A 8 -1.88 -2.96 79.26
CA HIS A 8 -1.84 -1.59 79.84
C HIS A 8 -1.42 -1.41 81.34
N LYS A 9 -1.20 -0.21 81.97
CA LYS A 9 -1.26 1.28 81.74
C LYS A 9 -0.59 1.95 82.99
N ALA A 10 -0.37 3.27 83.19
CA ALA A 10 -0.01 4.48 82.40
C ALA A 10 0.03 5.71 83.38
N ARG A 11 0.67 6.85 83.03
CA ARG A 11 0.54 8.14 83.79
C ARG A 11 0.73 9.38 82.88
N ASN A 12 -0.03 10.45 83.18
CA ASN A 12 -0.10 11.72 82.41
C ASN A 12 0.65 12.87 83.10
N THR A 13 0.99 13.92 82.34
CA THR A 13 0.61 15.36 82.56
C THR A 13 1.07 16.19 81.35
N VAL A 14 0.18 16.74 80.52
CA VAL A 14 -0.41 18.13 80.52
C VAL A 14 0.46 19.18 79.78
N LEU A 15 -0.17 19.94 78.87
CA LEU A 15 0.40 20.99 78.01
C LEU A 15 -0.10 22.38 78.45
N ASP A 16 0.74 23.41 78.28
CA ASP A 16 0.35 24.84 78.31
C ASP A 16 0.07 25.33 76.86
N PRO A 17 -1.02 26.06 76.56
CA PRO A 17 -1.36 26.43 75.19
C PRO A 17 -0.76 27.74 74.63
N HIS A 18 -0.03 28.57 75.40
CA HIS A 18 0.15 29.99 75.00
C HIS A 18 1.58 30.57 74.87
N GLU A 19 2.67 29.82 75.10
CA GLU A 19 4.01 30.43 75.15
C GLU A 19 4.83 30.40 73.84
N LYS A 20 5.16 31.60 73.35
CA LYS A 20 6.21 31.95 72.37
C LYS A 20 6.88 33.25 72.90
N PRO A 21 8.12 33.66 72.52
CA PRO A 21 9.18 32.96 71.78
C PRO A 21 10.62 33.12 72.37
N SER A 22 11.59 32.34 71.85
CA SER A 22 13.01 32.71 71.66
C SER A 22 13.84 33.36 72.81
N ARG A 23 14.54 32.52 73.59
CA ARG A 23 15.89 32.71 74.20
C ARG A 23 16.22 31.45 75.04
N TYR A 24 17.40 30.82 75.03
CA TYR A 24 18.75 31.36 75.24
C TYR A 24 19.88 30.43 74.71
N GLN A 25 21.04 31.03 74.38
CA GLN A 25 22.41 30.44 74.36
C GLN A 25 22.79 29.38 73.27
N PRO A 26 24.09 29.12 72.99
CA PRO A 26 25.10 30.12 72.63
C PRO A 26 26.07 29.72 71.46
N ARG A 27 26.93 30.67 71.10
CA ARG A 27 28.26 30.57 70.44
C ARG A 27 29.06 29.27 70.69
N GLU A 28 30.01 28.80 69.86
CA GLU A 28 30.57 29.18 68.53
C GLU A 28 31.45 27.99 68.00
N ALA A 29 32.13 27.95 66.85
CA ALA A 29 32.37 28.85 65.70
C ALA A 29 32.79 28.02 64.45
N LYS A 30 32.64 28.59 63.23
CA LYS A 30 33.61 28.42 62.12
C LYS A 30 33.43 29.48 61.02
N ARG A 31 34.56 29.97 60.48
CA ARG A 31 34.64 31.09 59.51
C ARG A 31 34.18 30.69 58.10
N GLY A 32 33.50 31.61 57.41
CA GLY A 32 33.24 31.49 55.96
C GLY A 32 32.53 32.70 55.33
N ILE A 33 33.24 33.46 54.50
CA ILE A 33 32.73 34.24 53.34
C ILE A 33 31.44 35.08 53.54
N LYS A 34 31.31 35.83 54.65
CA LYS A 34 30.26 36.87 54.80
C LYS A 34 30.78 38.30 55.04
N GLY A 35 31.99 38.47 55.57
CA GLY A 35 32.55 39.80 55.89
C GLY A 35 32.95 40.69 54.70
N LEU A 36 33.04 40.14 53.47
CA LEU A 36 33.31 40.93 52.26
C LEU A 36 32.01 41.55 51.70
N LEU A 37 30.93 40.77 51.67
CA LEU A 37 29.60 41.19 51.19
C LEU A 37 28.98 42.29 52.06
N GLU A 38 29.23 42.28 53.37
CA GLU A 38 28.70 43.29 54.29
C GLU A 38 29.42 44.65 54.13
N LYS A 39 30.75 44.64 53.92
CA LYS A 39 31.52 45.86 53.60
C LYS A 39 31.12 46.47 52.25
N ILE A 40 30.82 45.66 51.25
CA ILE A 40 30.31 46.13 49.95
C ILE A 40 28.89 46.74 50.10
N LYS A 41 28.02 46.15 50.94
CA LYS A 41 26.68 46.67 51.20
C LYS A 41 26.67 48.05 51.89
N ILE A 42 27.60 48.28 52.82
CA ILE A 42 27.70 49.56 53.54
C ILE A 42 28.26 50.68 52.63
N ALA A 43 29.19 50.36 51.72
CA ALA A 43 29.73 51.32 50.74
C ALA A 43 28.69 51.81 49.70
N TRP A 44 27.53 51.15 49.59
CA TRP A 44 26.47 51.49 48.62
C TRP A 44 25.37 52.42 49.15
N MET A 45 25.37 52.77 50.45
CA MET A 45 24.24 53.48 51.09
C MET A 45 24.47 54.97 51.43
N THR A 46 25.48 55.63 50.86
CA THR A 46 25.66 57.09 50.96
C THR A 46 26.04 57.75 49.63
N GLN A 47 25.15 57.72 48.64
CA GLN A 47 25.25 58.60 47.46
C GLN A 47 23.96 59.35 47.18
N SER A 48 24.08 60.67 47.04
CA SER A 48 22.94 61.60 46.87
C SER A 48 22.23 61.40 45.51
N PRO A 49 20.96 61.84 45.36
CA PRO A 49 20.18 61.64 44.13
C PRO A 49 20.87 62.12 42.85
N ARG A 50 21.72 63.16 42.94
CA ARG A 50 22.49 63.70 41.79
C ARG A 50 23.54 62.73 41.23
N SER A 51 24.09 61.81 42.05
CA SER A 51 25.05 60.80 41.59
C SER A 51 24.43 59.77 40.64
N ARG A 52 23.14 59.42 40.85
CA ARG A 52 22.48 58.37 40.06
C ARG A 52 22.28 58.82 38.61
N TYR A 53 21.76 60.04 38.38
CA TYR A 53 21.52 60.57 37.03
C TYR A 53 22.79 60.74 36.19
N LEU A 54 23.91 61.15 36.79
CA LEU A 54 25.21 61.23 36.10
C LEU A 54 25.72 59.86 35.68
N LYS A 55 25.48 58.81 36.48
CA LYS A 55 25.89 57.44 36.17
C LYS A 55 25.00 56.78 35.11
N THR A 56 23.67 56.92 35.18
CA THR A 56 22.80 56.42 34.10
C THR A 56 23.01 57.20 32.80
N GLY A 57 23.21 58.52 32.87
CA GLY A 57 23.55 59.34 31.70
C GLY A 57 24.87 58.92 31.05
N GLY A 58 25.92 58.69 31.83
CA GLY A 58 27.21 58.19 31.32
C GLY A 58 27.13 56.81 30.67
N ILE A 59 26.35 55.88 31.26
CA ILE A 59 26.14 54.53 30.70
C ILE A 59 25.33 54.59 29.39
N LEU A 60 24.28 55.42 29.33
CA LEU A 60 23.50 55.64 28.11
C LEU A 60 24.35 56.28 27.00
N PHE A 61 25.16 57.28 27.34
CA PHE A 61 26.07 57.91 26.38
C PHE A 61 27.11 56.93 25.84
N LEU A 62 27.72 56.11 26.71
CA LEU A 62 28.66 55.07 26.30
C LEU A 62 27.99 54.01 25.40
N ALA A 63 26.76 53.60 25.71
CA ALA A 63 26.01 52.64 24.90
C ALA A 63 25.65 53.21 23.51
N VAL A 64 25.18 54.46 23.43
CA VAL A 64 24.92 55.14 22.16
C VAL A 64 26.21 55.33 21.36
N PHE A 65 27.32 55.69 22.01
CA PHE A 65 28.63 55.83 21.38
C PHE A 65 29.14 54.49 20.83
N LEU A 66 29.01 53.39 21.59
CA LEU A 66 29.34 52.04 21.13
C LEU A 66 28.49 51.61 19.94
N VAL A 67 27.18 51.88 19.94
CA VAL A 67 26.31 51.60 18.78
C VAL A 67 26.74 52.42 17.57
N TYR A 68 27.07 53.71 17.73
CA TYR A 68 27.51 54.57 16.62
C TYR A 68 28.89 54.18 16.07
N TYR A 69 29.80 53.68 16.91
CA TYR A 69 31.17 53.30 16.51
C TYR A 69 31.30 51.84 16.02
N LEU A 70 30.36 50.95 16.40
CA LEU A 70 30.34 49.55 15.97
C LEU A 70 29.38 49.26 14.81
N LEU A 71 28.55 50.24 14.41
CA LEU A 71 27.82 50.17 13.14
C LEU A 71 28.78 50.49 11.99
N PRO A 72 29.03 49.55 11.06
CA PRO A 72 29.90 49.82 9.91
C PRO A 72 29.24 50.85 8.99
N GLY A 73 29.96 51.94 8.72
CA GLY A 73 29.52 52.97 7.79
C GLY A 73 29.26 52.40 6.40
N VAL A 74 28.12 52.74 5.82
CA VAL A 74 27.69 52.28 4.49
C VAL A 74 28.68 52.76 3.42
N PRO A 75 29.39 51.85 2.72
CA PRO A 75 30.04 52.20 1.47
C PRO A 75 28.94 52.33 0.40
N ASN A 76 28.91 53.45 -0.32
CA ASN A 76 28.14 53.54 -1.55
C ASN A 76 28.75 52.59 -2.58
N PHE A 77 28.22 51.37 -2.65
CA PHE A 77 28.53 50.38 -3.67
C PHE A 77 27.23 49.83 -4.23
N GLN A 78 27.12 49.81 -5.56
CA GLN A 78 25.95 49.33 -6.28
C GLN A 78 25.73 47.85 -5.95
N ARG A 79 24.79 47.57 -5.05
CA ARG A 79 24.45 46.21 -4.66
C ARG A 79 23.60 45.58 -5.75
N VAL A 80 24.24 44.91 -6.71
CA VAL A 80 23.60 43.82 -7.45
C VAL A 80 23.21 42.77 -6.41
N THR A 81 21.97 42.82 -5.97
CA THR A 81 21.36 41.79 -5.14
C THR A 81 21.29 40.50 -5.94
N LYS A 82 22.27 39.60 -5.75
CA LYS A 82 21.99 38.17 -5.84
C LYS A 82 20.95 37.86 -4.75
N LEU A 83 19.67 37.96 -5.12
CA LEU A 83 18.63 37.27 -4.39
C LEU A 83 18.97 35.77 -4.45
N ASN A 84 18.94 35.10 -3.30
CA ASN A 84 18.77 33.65 -3.28
C ASN A 84 17.32 33.36 -3.71
N ILE A 85 17.09 33.39 -5.02
CA ILE A 85 15.87 32.87 -5.62
C ILE A 85 15.99 31.36 -5.55
N GLY A 86 15.50 30.77 -4.45
CA GLY A 86 14.94 29.42 -4.54
C GLY A 86 13.91 29.44 -5.66
N GLN A 87 13.98 28.46 -6.56
CA GLN A 87 13.33 28.51 -7.88
C GLN A 87 11.84 28.83 -7.76
N THR A 88 11.49 30.12 -7.89
CA THR A 88 10.10 30.57 -7.96
C THR A 88 9.63 30.20 -9.36
N PRO A 89 8.63 29.32 -9.54
CA PRO A 89 8.16 28.99 -10.87
C PRO A 89 7.56 30.25 -11.51
N SER A 90 8.27 30.81 -12.49
CA SER A 90 7.78 31.91 -13.32
C SER A 90 6.56 31.50 -14.17
N ASN A 91 6.33 30.18 -14.27
CA ASN A 91 5.25 29.56 -15.00
C ASN A 91 4.31 28.82 -14.02
N LEU A 92 3.05 29.23 -13.93
CA LEU A 92 2.03 28.63 -13.06
C LEU A 92 1.78 27.14 -13.33
N SER A 93 2.12 26.65 -14.53
CA SER A 93 2.04 25.23 -14.90
C SER A 93 3.12 24.35 -14.25
N VAL A 94 4.22 24.94 -13.76
CA VAL A 94 5.37 24.26 -13.14
C VAL A 94 5.36 24.42 -11.61
N GLY A 95 4.33 25.05 -11.05
CA GLY A 95 4.19 25.30 -9.60
C GLY A 95 3.13 24.45 -8.89
N THR A 96 3.03 24.67 -7.58
CA THR A 96 1.94 24.21 -6.70
C THR A 96 1.27 25.42 -6.03
N LYS A 97 0.04 25.23 -5.55
CA LYS A 97 -0.66 26.19 -4.68
C LYS A 97 -0.39 25.95 -3.18
N LYS A 98 0.30 24.88 -2.81
CA LYS A 98 0.52 24.45 -1.41
C LYS A 98 1.70 25.17 -0.74
N CYS A 99 2.77 25.46 -1.47
CA CYS A 99 3.92 26.22 -0.97
C CYS A 99 4.74 26.87 -2.12
N SER A 100 5.65 27.79 -1.78
CA SER A 100 6.48 28.49 -2.77
C SER A 100 7.91 27.93 -2.92
N ASN A 101 8.37 27.10 -1.98
CA ASN A 101 9.72 26.51 -1.96
C ASN A 101 9.61 25.06 -1.49
N SER A 102 10.48 24.17 -2.01
CA SER A 102 10.60 22.79 -1.52
C SER A 102 11.07 22.78 -0.05
N PHE A 103 10.60 21.78 0.71
CA PHE A 103 11.04 21.47 2.07
C PHE A 103 12.52 21.09 2.11
N ASP A 104 12.99 20.38 1.08
CA ASP A 104 14.39 20.00 0.86
C ASP A 104 14.90 20.77 -0.37
N SER A 105 15.87 21.66 -0.18
CA SER A 105 16.43 22.50 -1.24
C SER A 105 17.21 21.73 -2.31
N THR A 106 17.50 20.44 -2.09
CA THR A 106 18.10 19.55 -3.09
C THR A 106 17.06 18.93 -4.04
N ARG A 107 15.76 19.09 -3.75
CA ARG A 107 14.65 18.59 -4.57
C ARG A 107 13.93 19.73 -5.28
N PRO A 108 13.47 19.54 -6.53
CA PRO A 108 12.61 20.52 -7.19
C PRO A 108 11.24 20.59 -6.50
N LEU A 109 10.57 21.74 -6.60
CA LEU A 109 9.26 21.97 -5.96
C LEU A 109 8.18 21.00 -6.47
N ILE A 110 8.19 20.70 -7.77
CA ILE A 110 7.30 19.76 -8.45
C ILE A 110 8.13 18.63 -9.07
N GLN A 111 7.62 17.42 -9.01
CA GLN A 111 8.13 16.26 -9.76
C GLN A 111 6.97 15.53 -10.45
N TYR A 112 7.26 14.88 -11.58
CA TYR A 112 6.36 13.94 -12.22
C TYR A 112 7.00 12.56 -12.28
N VAL A 113 6.19 11.51 -12.25
CA VAL A 113 6.61 10.12 -12.45
C VAL A 113 5.59 9.41 -13.34
N LEU A 114 6.06 8.61 -14.29
CA LEU A 114 5.24 7.78 -15.17
C LEU A 114 5.40 6.32 -14.77
N MET A 115 4.29 5.66 -14.43
CA MET A 115 4.26 4.22 -14.16
C MET A 115 3.32 3.54 -15.13
N ILE A 116 3.83 2.53 -15.85
CA ILE A 116 3.02 1.67 -16.72
C ILE A 116 2.82 0.31 -16.05
N ASP A 117 1.57 0.01 -15.73
CA ASP A 117 1.13 -1.34 -15.38
C ASP A 117 0.85 -2.12 -16.66
N ALA A 118 1.67 -3.14 -16.94
CA ALA A 118 1.46 -4.08 -18.03
C ALA A 118 0.71 -5.32 -17.52
N GLY A 119 -0.59 -5.14 -17.32
CA GLY A 119 -1.54 -6.19 -16.92
C GLY A 119 -1.81 -7.23 -18.01
N SER A 120 -2.32 -8.40 -17.60
CA SER A 120 -2.67 -9.50 -18.52
C SER A 120 -3.84 -9.19 -19.48
N THR A 121 -4.81 -8.39 -19.02
CA THR A 121 -6.02 -8.06 -19.79
C THR A 121 -5.91 -6.76 -20.58
N GLY A 122 -4.96 -5.89 -20.21
CA GLY A 122 -4.72 -4.57 -20.78
C GLY A 122 -3.60 -3.85 -20.01
N SER A 123 -2.99 -2.84 -20.63
CA SER A 123 -1.97 -2.00 -20.02
C SER A 123 -2.55 -0.65 -19.57
N ARG A 124 -1.94 -0.02 -18.57
CA ARG A 124 -2.37 1.25 -17.99
C ARG A 124 -1.18 2.17 -17.77
N ILE A 125 -1.37 3.47 -17.86
CA ILE A 125 -0.41 4.47 -17.40
C ILE A 125 -1.00 5.33 -16.29
N HIS A 126 -0.15 5.65 -15.33
CA HIS A 126 -0.39 6.63 -14.28
C HIS A 126 0.67 7.73 -14.45
N VAL A 127 0.22 8.96 -14.64
CA VAL A 127 1.06 10.17 -14.67
C VAL A 127 0.84 10.90 -13.37
N TYR A 128 1.74 10.69 -12.41
CA TYR A 128 1.64 11.31 -11.08
C TYR A 128 2.34 12.67 -11.07
N LYS A 129 1.68 13.68 -10.49
CA LYS A 129 2.27 14.98 -10.14
C LYS A 129 2.43 15.07 -8.63
N PHE A 130 3.65 15.25 -8.16
CA PHE A 130 3.96 15.45 -6.74
C PHE A 130 4.45 16.87 -6.47
N ASN A 131 4.24 17.32 -5.23
CA ASN A 131 4.90 18.49 -4.66
C ASN A 131 5.79 18.08 -3.48
N ASN A 132 6.90 18.78 -3.29
CA ASN A 132 7.83 18.56 -2.17
C ASN A 132 7.67 19.64 -1.08
N CYS A 133 6.44 20.02 -0.72
CA CYS A 133 6.20 21.02 0.33
C CYS A 133 6.39 20.50 1.77
N GLY A 134 6.48 19.18 1.95
CA GLY A 134 6.63 18.54 3.26
C GLY A 134 7.81 17.56 3.32
N PRO A 135 8.00 16.86 4.45
CA PRO A 135 9.08 15.87 4.64
C PRO A 135 8.92 14.62 3.76
N THR A 136 7.71 14.37 3.26
CA THR A 136 7.38 13.33 2.28
C THR A 136 6.77 13.98 1.04
N PRO A 137 7.03 13.45 -0.18
CA PRO A 137 6.36 13.92 -1.38
C PRO A 137 4.85 13.75 -1.28
N ASP A 138 4.10 14.77 -1.70
CA ASP A 138 2.65 14.86 -1.56
C ASP A 138 1.99 14.89 -2.94
N LEU A 139 1.08 13.94 -3.19
CA LEU A 139 0.42 13.75 -4.47
C LEU A 139 -0.60 14.87 -4.73
N GLU A 140 -0.43 15.56 -5.86
CA GLU A 140 -1.35 16.62 -6.30
C GLU A 140 -2.39 16.13 -7.31
N HIS A 141 -1.98 15.27 -8.24
CA HIS A 141 -2.81 14.80 -9.35
C HIS A 141 -2.31 13.46 -9.88
N GLU A 142 -3.25 12.63 -10.32
CA GLU A 142 -3.00 11.45 -11.14
C GLU A 142 -3.79 11.60 -12.45
N GLU A 143 -3.09 11.57 -13.59
CA GLU A 143 -3.76 11.29 -14.87
C GLU A 143 -3.66 9.80 -15.17
N PHE A 144 -4.81 9.17 -15.45
CA PHE A 144 -4.93 7.73 -15.63
C PHE A 144 -5.52 7.37 -17.00
N LYS A 145 -4.89 6.42 -17.70
CA LYS A 145 -5.43 5.87 -18.95
C LYS A 145 -5.17 4.36 -19.01
N MET A 146 -6.16 3.61 -19.48
CA MET A 146 -6.06 2.18 -19.81
C MET A 146 -6.20 1.96 -21.33
N THR A 147 -5.56 0.90 -21.85
CA THR A 147 -5.80 0.41 -23.21
C THR A 147 -7.23 -0.09 -23.38
N GLU A 148 -7.76 0.00 -24.59
CA GLU A 148 -9.10 -0.52 -24.89
C GLU A 148 -9.13 -2.04 -24.83
N LYS A 149 -10.23 -2.61 -24.30
CA LYS A 149 -10.42 -4.06 -24.22
C LYS A 149 -10.65 -4.63 -25.63
N LYS A 150 -9.90 -5.67 -25.99
CA LYS A 150 -10.01 -6.37 -27.29
C LYS A 150 -10.29 -7.85 -27.08
N SER A 151 -10.93 -8.48 -28.06
CA SER A 151 -11.04 -9.95 -28.10
C SER A 151 -9.64 -10.55 -28.24
N GLY A 152 -9.30 -11.55 -27.42
CA GLY A 152 -7.93 -12.06 -27.28
C GLY A 152 -7.06 -11.30 -26.25
N GLY A 153 -7.58 -10.24 -25.63
CA GLY A 153 -6.87 -9.40 -24.66
C GLY A 153 -6.15 -8.21 -25.28
N SER A 154 -5.78 -7.22 -24.46
CA SER A 154 -5.00 -6.04 -24.88
C SER A 154 -3.76 -5.79 -24.03
N GLY A 155 -3.37 -6.76 -23.19
CA GLY A 155 -2.12 -6.73 -22.42
C GLY A 155 -0.94 -7.18 -23.27
N LEU A 156 0.29 -6.90 -22.82
CA LEU A 156 1.51 -7.26 -23.56
C LEU A 156 1.59 -8.76 -23.91
N SER A 157 1.08 -9.64 -23.02
CA SER A 157 1.05 -11.08 -23.25
C SER A 157 0.18 -11.54 -24.42
N SER A 158 -0.74 -10.69 -24.91
CA SER A 158 -1.62 -11.01 -26.05
C SER A 158 -0.91 -11.03 -27.41
N TYR A 159 0.27 -10.39 -27.51
CA TYR A 159 1.00 -10.19 -28.76
C TYR A 159 1.94 -11.35 -29.14
N LYS A 160 2.21 -12.26 -28.20
CA LYS A 160 3.05 -13.47 -28.40
C LYS A 160 4.43 -13.16 -28.99
N ASP A 161 4.59 -13.36 -30.29
CA ASP A 161 5.81 -13.19 -31.09
C ASP A 161 5.91 -11.82 -31.80
N ASP A 162 4.84 -11.01 -31.83
CA ASP A 162 4.89 -9.61 -32.29
C ASP A 162 5.37 -8.67 -31.18
N TYR A 163 6.65 -8.77 -30.81
CA TYR A 163 7.27 -7.98 -29.74
C TYR A 163 7.18 -6.46 -30.00
N GLU A 164 7.35 -6.06 -31.25
CA GLU A 164 7.23 -4.66 -31.68
C GLU A 164 5.78 -4.15 -31.65
N GLY A 165 4.80 -5.00 -31.94
CA GLY A 165 3.38 -4.69 -31.75
C GLY A 165 3.01 -4.55 -30.28
N ALA A 166 3.59 -5.39 -29.42
CA ALA A 166 3.46 -5.27 -27.97
C ALA A 166 3.99 -3.91 -27.48
N ALA A 167 5.17 -3.49 -27.95
CA ALA A 167 5.74 -2.19 -27.63
C ALA A 167 4.86 -1.03 -28.15
N ARG A 168 4.45 -1.05 -29.43
CA ARG A 168 3.54 -0.05 -30.03
C ARG A 168 2.18 0.05 -29.32
N SER A 169 1.72 -1.02 -28.65
CA SER A 169 0.45 -1.00 -27.92
C SER A 169 0.40 0.04 -26.79
N LEU A 170 1.57 0.45 -26.28
CA LEU A 170 1.72 1.44 -25.21
C LEU A 170 1.70 2.90 -25.70
N ASP A 171 1.74 3.14 -27.02
CA ASP A 171 1.79 4.50 -27.59
C ASP A 171 0.61 5.36 -27.13
N VAL A 172 -0.59 4.78 -27.10
CA VAL A 172 -1.84 5.45 -26.69
C VAL A 172 -1.82 5.88 -25.21
N LEU A 173 -0.92 5.30 -24.42
CA LEU A 173 -0.67 5.64 -23.02
C LEU A 173 0.39 6.74 -22.93
N MET A 174 1.49 6.61 -23.68
CA MET A 174 2.55 7.63 -23.73
C MET A 174 2.07 8.96 -24.33
N ASP A 175 1.08 8.93 -25.22
CA ASP A 175 0.36 10.12 -25.70
C ASP A 175 -0.29 10.92 -24.57
N VAL A 176 -0.70 10.27 -23.47
CA VAL A 176 -1.24 10.95 -22.29
C VAL A 176 -0.10 11.61 -21.51
N ALA A 177 1.00 10.89 -21.26
CA ALA A 177 2.19 11.47 -20.63
C ALA A 177 2.72 12.69 -21.40
N MET A 178 2.76 12.62 -22.73
CA MET A 178 3.19 13.73 -23.60
C MET A 178 2.28 14.96 -23.57
N LYS A 179 1.00 14.80 -23.22
CA LYS A 179 0.03 15.89 -23.06
C LYS A 179 0.00 16.46 -21.63
N THR A 180 0.20 15.60 -20.63
CA THR A 180 0.05 15.95 -19.21
C THR A 180 1.32 16.55 -18.59
N VAL A 181 2.51 16.10 -18.99
CA VAL A 181 3.78 16.60 -18.45
C VAL A 181 4.23 17.86 -19.23
N PRO A 182 4.54 19.00 -18.56
CA PRO A 182 5.09 20.18 -19.22
C PRO A 182 6.42 19.91 -19.95
N ASP A 183 6.63 20.51 -21.13
CA ASP A 183 7.82 20.28 -21.98
C ASP A 183 9.17 20.53 -21.28
N GLU A 184 9.18 21.44 -20.32
CA GLU A 184 10.35 21.77 -19.47
C GLU A 184 10.72 20.62 -18.51
N LEU A 185 9.76 19.77 -18.13
CA LEU A 185 9.92 18.70 -17.15
C LEU A 185 10.04 17.30 -17.77
N LYS A 186 9.65 17.11 -19.04
CA LYS A 186 9.65 15.79 -19.71
C LYS A 186 11.00 15.08 -19.62
N SER A 187 12.11 15.78 -19.85
CA SER A 187 13.45 15.21 -19.77
C SER A 187 13.90 14.83 -18.34
N CYS A 188 13.19 15.27 -17.30
CA CYS A 188 13.43 14.96 -15.89
C CYS A 188 12.28 14.16 -15.25
N THR A 189 11.42 13.53 -16.05
CA THR A 189 10.24 12.80 -15.59
C THR A 189 10.44 11.31 -15.90
N PRO A 190 10.80 10.47 -14.91
CA PRO A 190 11.11 9.06 -15.16
C PRO A 190 9.89 8.27 -15.63
N VAL A 191 10.14 7.30 -16.52
CA VAL A 191 9.20 6.23 -16.86
C VAL A 191 9.71 4.87 -16.41
N ALA A 192 8.83 4.12 -15.77
CA ALA A 192 9.02 2.70 -15.47
C ALA A 192 7.83 1.87 -16.01
N VAL A 193 8.11 0.63 -16.39
CA VAL A 193 7.12 -0.37 -16.80
C VAL A 193 7.28 -1.59 -15.92
N LYS A 194 6.20 -2.01 -15.28
CA LYS A 194 6.16 -3.29 -14.56
C LYS A 194 5.09 -4.19 -15.17
N ALA A 195 5.52 -5.34 -15.67
CA ALA A 195 4.63 -6.42 -16.07
C ALA A 195 4.26 -7.29 -14.88
N THR A 196 3.00 -7.71 -14.83
CA THR A 196 2.45 -8.56 -13.76
C THR A 196 2.47 -10.04 -14.15
N ALA A 197 1.84 -10.91 -13.34
CA ALA A 197 1.85 -12.37 -13.51
C ALA A 197 1.50 -12.87 -14.92
N GLY A 198 0.69 -12.13 -15.71
CA GLY A 198 0.31 -12.52 -17.06
C GLY A 198 1.48 -12.67 -18.03
N LEU A 199 2.50 -11.81 -17.93
CA LEU A 199 3.66 -11.90 -18.82
C LEU A 199 4.55 -13.09 -18.46
N ARG A 200 4.72 -13.39 -17.16
CA ARG A 200 5.50 -14.55 -16.67
C ARG A 200 5.06 -15.88 -17.31
N LEU A 201 3.76 -16.04 -17.54
CA LEU A 201 3.16 -17.26 -18.07
C LEU A 201 3.52 -17.55 -19.54
N LEU A 202 4.11 -16.59 -20.27
CA LEU A 202 4.66 -16.84 -21.61
C LEU A 202 6.01 -17.56 -21.59
N GLY A 203 6.69 -17.64 -20.45
CA GLY A 203 8.06 -18.13 -20.34
C GLY A 203 9.09 -17.04 -20.61
N SER A 204 10.28 -17.19 -20.01
CA SER A 204 11.33 -16.15 -19.92
C SER A 204 11.70 -15.56 -21.29
N GLY A 205 12.09 -16.38 -22.25
CA GLY A 205 12.63 -15.92 -23.54
C GLY A 205 11.63 -15.19 -24.46
N MET A 206 10.31 -15.28 -24.24
CA MET A 206 9.34 -14.41 -24.91
C MET A 206 9.06 -13.13 -24.11
N SER A 207 8.96 -13.28 -22.78
CA SER A 207 8.73 -12.16 -21.86
C SER A 207 9.85 -11.11 -21.93
N GLU A 208 11.11 -11.58 -21.96
CA GLU A 208 12.31 -10.74 -22.06
C GLU A 208 12.34 -9.94 -23.35
N LYS A 209 12.05 -10.57 -24.51
CA LYS A 209 12.02 -9.88 -25.82
C LYS A 209 10.92 -8.82 -25.92
N ILE A 210 9.76 -9.07 -25.31
CA ILE A 210 8.69 -8.07 -25.19
C ILE A 210 9.16 -6.88 -24.36
N LEU A 211 9.82 -7.13 -23.22
CA LEU A 211 10.33 -6.07 -22.35
C LEU A 211 11.49 -5.29 -22.98
N GLU A 212 12.36 -5.95 -23.74
CA GLU A 212 13.43 -5.33 -24.52
C GLU A 212 12.85 -4.41 -25.60
N ALA A 213 11.87 -4.87 -26.38
CA ALA A 213 11.18 -4.03 -27.38
C ALA A 213 10.47 -2.83 -26.73
N VAL A 214 9.83 -3.02 -25.57
CA VAL A 214 9.23 -1.92 -24.78
C VAL A 214 10.29 -0.92 -24.31
N ARG A 215 11.42 -1.37 -23.76
CA ARG A 215 12.53 -0.49 -23.35
C ARG A 215 13.07 0.30 -24.54
N ASN A 216 13.45 -0.39 -25.62
CA ASN A 216 13.97 0.22 -26.83
C ASN A 216 13.01 1.29 -27.38
N ARG A 217 11.71 1.04 -27.34
CA ARG A 217 10.70 2.01 -27.76
C ARG A 217 10.63 3.24 -26.85
N LEU A 218 10.61 3.05 -25.53
CA LEU A 218 10.58 4.17 -24.57
C LEU A 218 11.85 5.01 -24.63
N GLU A 219 13.01 4.38 -24.85
CA GLU A 219 14.29 5.06 -24.95
C GLU A 219 14.40 5.89 -26.24
N ASN A 220 13.96 5.35 -27.39
CA ASN A 220 14.17 5.99 -28.70
C ASN A 220 13.02 6.89 -29.19
N VAL A 221 11.77 6.69 -28.74
CA VAL A 221 10.59 7.43 -29.26
C VAL A 221 10.18 8.60 -28.34
N TYR A 222 10.44 8.51 -27.04
CA TYR A 222 9.92 9.45 -26.05
C TYR A 222 11.03 10.20 -25.27
N PRO A 223 10.79 11.46 -24.86
CA PRO A 223 11.79 12.30 -24.18
C PRO A 223 12.00 11.95 -22.69
N PHE A 224 11.22 11.02 -22.15
CA PHE A 224 11.22 10.66 -20.72
C PHE A 224 12.41 9.74 -20.40
N PRO A 225 13.26 10.03 -19.39
CA PRO A 225 14.30 9.08 -18.97
C PRO A 225 13.67 7.76 -18.51
N VAL A 226 14.10 6.65 -19.08
CA VAL A 226 13.67 5.31 -18.65
C VAL A 226 14.50 4.91 -17.44
N VAL A 227 13.87 4.37 -16.40
CA VAL A 227 14.59 3.82 -15.25
C VAL A 227 15.53 2.70 -15.73
N SER A 228 16.73 2.62 -15.17
CA SER A 228 17.80 1.74 -15.66
C SER A 228 17.46 0.25 -15.48
N SER A 229 18.25 -0.62 -16.11
CA SER A 229 18.01 -2.06 -16.04
C SER A 229 18.37 -2.64 -14.68
N GLU A 230 19.34 -2.04 -13.99
CA GLU A 230 19.79 -2.41 -12.64
C GLU A 230 18.66 -2.18 -11.60
N GLU A 231 17.94 -1.08 -11.72
CA GLU A 231 16.75 -0.76 -10.91
C GLU A 231 15.44 -1.34 -11.51
N ASN A 232 15.56 -2.34 -12.40
CA ASN A 232 14.45 -3.08 -13.00
C ASN A 232 13.40 -2.16 -13.68
N GLY A 233 13.82 -1.08 -14.33
CA GLY A 233 12.93 -0.03 -14.83
C GLY A 233 11.92 -0.46 -15.90
N VAL A 234 12.25 -1.49 -16.68
CA VAL A 234 11.32 -2.19 -17.58
C VAL A 234 11.48 -3.68 -17.30
N ALA A 235 10.60 -4.24 -16.47
CA ALA A 235 10.77 -5.58 -15.93
C ALA A 235 9.43 -6.25 -15.59
N ILE A 236 9.48 -7.53 -15.27
CA ILE A 236 8.40 -8.19 -14.51
C ILE A 236 8.63 -7.85 -13.02
N MET A 237 7.64 -7.22 -12.36
CA MET A 237 7.67 -6.96 -10.91
C MET A 237 7.47 -8.27 -10.15
N ASP A 238 8.07 -8.46 -8.95
CA ASP A 238 7.78 -9.61 -8.09
C ASP A 238 6.34 -9.53 -7.52
N GLY A 239 5.69 -10.66 -7.28
CA GLY A 239 4.38 -10.68 -6.63
C GLY A 239 4.45 -10.19 -5.18
N LYS A 240 5.60 -10.35 -4.51
CA LYS A 240 5.88 -9.78 -3.18
C LYS A 240 5.82 -8.25 -3.23
N ASP A 241 6.52 -7.66 -4.21
CA ASP A 241 6.57 -6.22 -4.45
C ASP A 241 5.19 -5.66 -4.81
N GLU A 242 4.43 -6.35 -5.67
CA GLU A 242 3.05 -5.98 -6.06
C GLU A 242 2.17 -5.75 -4.83
N GLY A 243 2.16 -6.69 -3.88
CA GLY A 243 1.41 -6.56 -2.64
C GLY A 243 1.90 -5.41 -1.75
N VAL A 244 3.21 -5.28 -1.57
CA VAL A 244 3.82 -4.27 -0.69
C VAL A 244 3.57 -2.86 -1.24
N TYR A 245 3.73 -2.65 -2.55
CA TYR A 245 3.45 -1.37 -3.18
C TYR A 245 1.95 -1.04 -3.15
N ALA A 246 1.03 -2.01 -3.27
CA ALA A 246 -0.40 -1.78 -3.08
C ALA A 246 -0.74 -1.37 -1.63
N TRP A 247 -0.05 -1.97 -0.64
CA TRP A 247 -0.14 -1.59 0.77
C TRP A 247 0.36 -0.16 1.02
N ILE A 248 1.50 0.22 0.42
CA ILE A 248 2.06 1.58 0.46
C ILE A 248 1.06 2.56 -0.14
N THR A 249 0.57 2.32 -1.37
CA THR A 249 -0.44 3.17 -2.04
C THR A 249 -1.64 3.43 -1.14
N THR A 250 -2.25 2.37 -0.61
CA THR A 250 -3.49 2.48 0.17
C THR A 250 -3.26 3.26 1.45
N ASN A 251 -2.22 2.92 2.22
CA ASN A 251 -1.93 3.61 3.48
C ASN A 251 -1.45 5.06 3.28
N TYR A 252 -0.71 5.34 2.21
CA TYR A 252 -0.30 6.70 1.83
C TYR A 252 -1.51 7.56 1.46
N LEU A 253 -2.41 7.05 0.61
CA LEU A 253 -3.61 7.77 0.20
C LEU A 253 -4.59 7.98 1.37
N LEU A 254 -4.66 7.05 2.33
CA LEU A 254 -5.38 7.23 3.58
C LEU A 254 -4.68 8.20 4.56
N GLY A 255 -3.39 8.46 4.40
CA GLY A 255 -2.57 9.33 5.25
C GLY A 255 -1.96 8.64 6.48
N LYS A 256 -2.04 7.30 6.54
CA LYS A 256 -1.58 6.42 7.63
C LYS A 256 -0.08 6.12 7.62
N ILE A 257 0.59 6.39 6.50
CA ILE A 257 2.06 6.42 6.40
C ILE A 257 2.49 7.74 5.75
N GLY A 258 3.57 8.33 6.23
CA GLY A 258 4.06 9.65 5.79
C GLY A 258 3.15 10.85 6.13
N GLY A 259 1.99 10.62 6.75
CA GLY A 259 1.07 11.65 7.23
C GLY A 259 1.14 11.86 8.74
N GLN A 260 0.23 12.71 9.24
CA GLN A 260 0.07 12.95 10.68
C GLN A 260 -0.80 11.88 11.38
N ASP A 261 -1.54 11.05 10.64
CA ASP A 261 -2.31 9.95 11.22
C ASP A 261 -1.37 8.82 11.64
N GLN A 262 -1.27 8.62 12.95
CA GLN A 262 -0.47 7.56 13.59
C GLN A 262 -1.34 6.37 14.03
N SER A 263 -2.60 6.31 13.59
CA SER A 263 -3.47 5.17 13.81
C SER A 263 -2.99 3.94 13.04
N GLN A 264 -3.50 2.76 13.41
CA GLN A 264 -3.13 1.51 12.77
C GLN A 264 -3.32 1.55 11.25
N THR A 265 -2.31 1.05 10.53
CA THR A 265 -2.34 0.82 9.09
C THR A 265 -3.44 -0.17 8.70
N VAL A 266 -3.86 -0.13 7.43
CA VAL A 266 -4.84 -1.09 6.89
C VAL A 266 -4.14 -2.28 6.27
N ALA A 267 -4.79 -3.44 6.31
CA ALA A 267 -4.43 -4.59 5.50
C ALA A 267 -4.91 -4.38 4.07
N VAL A 268 -4.13 -4.82 3.10
CA VAL A 268 -4.48 -4.80 1.67
C VAL A 268 -4.46 -6.20 1.12
N LEU A 269 -5.52 -6.56 0.41
CA LEU A 269 -5.59 -7.77 -0.39
C LEU A 269 -5.84 -7.40 -1.85
N ASP A 270 -5.05 -7.95 -2.76
CA ASP A 270 -5.21 -7.74 -4.19
C ASP A 270 -5.56 -9.08 -4.86
N LEU A 271 -6.56 -9.08 -5.73
CA LEU A 271 -6.93 -10.25 -6.51
C LEU A 271 -6.68 -9.95 -7.99
N GLY A 272 -5.47 -10.29 -8.42
CA GLY A 272 -5.07 -10.25 -9.82
C GLY A 272 -5.64 -11.41 -10.64
N GLY A 273 -5.25 -11.47 -11.92
CA GLY A 273 -5.67 -12.54 -12.82
C GLY A 273 -4.97 -13.88 -12.55
N GLY A 274 -3.65 -13.83 -12.27
CA GLY A 274 -2.81 -15.03 -12.07
C GLY A 274 -2.33 -15.25 -10.63
N SER A 275 -2.40 -14.24 -9.77
CA SER A 275 -2.05 -14.32 -8.34
C SER A 275 -3.03 -13.53 -7.48
N THR A 276 -2.98 -13.78 -6.17
CA THR A 276 -3.60 -12.93 -5.15
C THR A 276 -2.59 -12.62 -4.06
N GLN A 277 -2.61 -11.39 -3.58
CA GLN A 277 -1.68 -10.86 -2.60
C GLN A 277 -2.40 -10.50 -1.31
N ILE A 278 -1.68 -10.61 -0.19
CA ILE A 278 -2.11 -10.13 1.13
C ILE A 278 -0.91 -9.46 1.82
N VAL A 279 -1.12 -8.24 2.32
CA VAL A 279 -0.11 -7.49 3.08
C VAL A 279 -0.75 -6.78 4.27
N PHE A 280 -0.17 -6.92 5.45
CA PHE A 280 -0.59 -6.22 6.66
C PHE A 280 0.56 -6.06 7.67
N GLU A 281 0.39 -5.17 8.64
CA GLU A 281 1.34 -4.94 9.73
C GLU A 281 0.87 -5.69 10.99
N PRO A 282 1.36 -6.92 11.27
CA PRO A 282 0.96 -7.69 12.44
C PRO A 282 1.50 -7.07 13.74
N LYS A 283 0.61 -6.93 14.73
CA LYS A 283 0.93 -6.48 16.10
C LYS A 283 0.88 -7.65 17.06
N PHE A 284 2.06 -8.20 17.36
CA PHE A 284 2.24 -9.23 18.37
C PHE A 284 2.12 -8.61 19.78
N LYS A 285 1.45 -9.29 20.70
CA LYS A 285 1.31 -8.83 22.09
C LYS A 285 2.46 -9.40 22.91
N ASP A 286 3.08 -8.61 23.78
CA ASP A 286 4.17 -9.08 24.66
C ASP A 286 3.80 -10.26 25.55
N SER A 287 2.50 -10.44 25.85
CA SER A 287 1.94 -11.55 26.62
C SER A 287 1.59 -12.80 25.80
N SER A 288 1.72 -12.74 24.46
CA SER A 288 1.55 -13.89 23.57
C SER A 288 2.92 -14.45 23.17
N ASN A 289 3.05 -15.77 23.11
CA ASN A 289 4.22 -16.42 22.50
C ASN A 289 4.22 -16.31 20.96
N GLU A 290 3.26 -15.59 20.37
CA GLU A 290 3.21 -15.32 18.94
C GLU A 290 4.25 -14.27 18.56
N LYS A 291 5.05 -14.59 17.54
CA LYS A 291 6.00 -13.68 16.88
C LYS A 291 5.93 -13.92 15.37
N PHE A 292 6.60 -13.07 14.60
CA PHE A 292 7.02 -13.50 13.26
C PHE A 292 7.80 -14.81 13.38
N ALA A 293 7.57 -15.71 12.42
CA ALA A 293 8.39 -16.91 12.28
C ALA A 293 9.88 -16.51 12.17
N GLU A 294 10.75 -17.27 12.83
CA GLU A 294 12.19 -17.00 12.88
C GLU A 294 12.93 -17.95 11.92
N GLY A 295 13.92 -17.42 11.18
CA GLY A 295 14.78 -18.20 10.29
C GLY A 295 14.64 -17.82 8.82
N LYS A 296 15.61 -18.25 8.00
CA LYS A 296 15.84 -17.75 6.64
C LYS A 296 14.59 -17.68 5.76
N LEU A 297 13.72 -18.69 5.78
CA LEU A 297 12.51 -18.72 4.94
C LEU A 297 11.52 -17.61 5.35
N ALA A 298 11.36 -17.38 6.65
CA ALA A 298 10.46 -16.36 7.18
C ALA A 298 11.00 -14.94 6.93
N ASP A 299 12.30 -14.74 7.12
CA ASP A 299 12.98 -13.46 6.92
C ASP A 299 13.09 -13.05 5.43
N THR A 300 12.89 -13.96 4.46
CA THR A 300 12.99 -13.66 3.01
C THR A 300 11.69 -13.81 2.21
N ASP A 301 10.74 -14.65 2.65
CA ASP A 301 9.51 -14.92 1.87
C ASP A 301 8.24 -14.28 2.43
N PHE A 302 8.22 -13.94 3.72
CA PHE A 302 7.01 -13.48 4.41
C PHE A 302 7.14 -12.14 5.12
N LYS A 303 8.34 -11.80 5.61
CA LYS A 303 8.61 -10.54 6.29
C LYS A 303 9.14 -9.48 5.32
N TYR A 304 8.64 -8.25 5.42
CA TYR A 304 9.15 -7.10 4.69
C TYR A 304 9.37 -5.92 5.64
N ASN A 305 10.60 -5.41 5.73
CA ASN A 305 10.92 -4.22 6.50
C ASN A 305 10.85 -2.99 5.58
N LEU A 306 9.98 -2.04 5.91
CA LEU A 306 9.76 -0.81 5.14
C LEU A 306 10.15 0.41 5.98
N SER A 307 11.09 1.21 5.49
CA SER A 307 11.32 2.57 5.99
C SER A 307 10.55 3.56 5.11
N PHE A 308 9.61 4.31 5.68
CA PHE A 308 8.85 5.33 4.95
C PHE A 308 8.52 6.53 5.84
N GLY A 309 8.80 7.75 5.36
CA GLY A 309 8.55 8.98 6.13
C GLY A 309 9.32 9.09 7.45
N GLY A 310 10.43 8.36 7.60
CA GLY A 310 11.18 8.26 8.86
C GLY A 310 10.58 7.29 9.89
N GLN A 311 9.63 6.45 9.48
CA GLN A 311 9.04 5.39 10.29
C GLN A 311 9.38 4.01 9.72
N GLU A 312 9.60 3.05 10.61
CA GLU A 312 9.88 1.65 10.26
C GLU A 312 8.63 0.80 10.47
N TYR A 313 8.23 0.05 9.44
CA TYR A 313 7.11 -0.90 9.47
C TYR A 313 7.63 -2.31 9.21
N GLN A 314 7.16 -3.29 9.99
CA GLN A 314 7.40 -4.72 9.72
C GLN A 314 6.12 -5.35 9.20
N LEU A 315 6.07 -5.56 7.89
CA LEU A 315 4.91 -6.09 7.20
C LEU A 315 5.03 -7.60 7.06
N TYR A 316 3.90 -8.30 7.24
CA TYR A 316 3.72 -9.58 6.59
C TYR A 316 3.27 -9.33 5.15
N GLN A 317 3.89 -9.99 4.19
CA GLN A 317 3.44 -10.03 2.80
C GLN A 317 3.44 -11.47 2.28
N HIS A 318 2.50 -11.81 1.41
CA HIS A 318 2.63 -12.97 0.53
C HIS A 318 1.88 -12.80 -0.79
N SER A 319 2.35 -13.51 -1.82
CA SER A 319 1.76 -13.57 -3.16
C SER A 319 1.51 -15.01 -3.60
N TYR A 320 0.25 -15.44 -3.54
CA TYR A 320 -0.18 -16.77 -3.97
C TYR A 320 -0.28 -16.84 -5.49
N LEU A 321 0.80 -17.25 -6.17
CA LEU A 321 0.79 -17.51 -7.61
C LEU A 321 -0.09 -18.74 -7.92
N GLY A 322 -0.90 -18.67 -8.98
CA GLY A 322 -1.91 -19.69 -9.30
C GLY A 322 -3.27 -19.47 -8.63
N TYR A 323 -3.37 -18.49 -7.72
CA TYR A 323 -4.58 -18.16 -6.97
C TYR A 323 -5.21 -16.82 -7.38
N GLY A 324 -4.81 -16.25 -8.52
CA GLY A 324 -5.58 -15.17 -9.14
C GLY A 324 -6.91 -15.68 -9.70
N LEU A 325 -7.86 -14.77 -9.97
CA LEU A 325 -9.24 -15.15 -10.32
C LEU A 325 -9.31 -16.07 -11.56
N MET A 326 -8.45 -15.88 -12.56
CA MET A 326 -8.46 -16.72 -13.77
C MET A 326 -7.80 -18.08 -13.53
N SER A 327 -6.70 -18.12 -12.79
CA SER A 327 -6.03 -19.36 -12.41
C SER A 327 -6.88 -20.20 -11.44
N ALA A 328 -7.67 -19.56 -10.58
CA ALA A 328 -8.65 -20.22 -9.72
C ALA A 328 -9.79 -20.87 -10.53
N ARG A 329 -10.28 -20.22 -11.60
CA ARG A 329 -11.23 -20.84 -12.54
C ARG A 329 -10.64 -22.08 -13.21
N GLU A 330 -9.45 -21.94 -13.79
CA GLU A 330 -8.75 -23.06 -14.44
C GLU A 330 -8.57 -24.23 -13.45
N SER A 331 -8.16 -23.94 -12.22
CA SER A 331 -8.01 -24.92 -11.13
C SER A 331 -9.34 -25.58 -10.72
N ILE A 332 -10.44 -24.82 -10.63
CA ILE A 332 -11.78 -25.35 -10.31
C ILE A 332 -12.31 -26.23 -11.44
N HIS A 333 -12.18 -25.79 -12.70
CA HIS A 333 -12.57 -26.56 -13.88
C HIS A 333 -11.76 -27.85 -14.01
N LYS A 334 -10.44 -27.78 -13.85
CA LYS A 334 -9.58 -28.96 -13.79
C LYS A 334 -10.00 -29.89 -12.66
N THR A 335 -10.18 -29.38 -11.45
CA THR A 335 -10.57 -30.17 -10.27
C THR A 335 -11.89 -30.91 -10.48
N LEU A 336 -12.84 -30.31 -11.22
CA LEU A 336 -14.08 -31.00 -11.62
C LEU A 336 -13.80 -32.13 -12.60
N ILE A 337 -13.02 -31.89 -13.67
CA ILE A 337 -12.66 -32.92 -14.66
C ILE A 337 -11.91 -34.09 -14.01
N GLU A 338 -10.91 -33.82 -13.18
CA GLU A 338 -10.15 -34.83 -12.41
C GLU A 338 -11.03 -35.63 -11.42
N THR A 339 -12.20 -35.11 -11.05
CA THR A 339 -13.17 -35.82 -10.19
C THR A 339 -14.14 -36.69 -11.00
N ILE A 340 -14.33 -36.40 -12.30
CA ILE A 340 -15.18 -37.17 -13.23
C ILE A 340 -14.36 -38.23 -13.98
N PHE A 341 -13.08 -37.98 -14.20
CA PHE A 341 -12.17 -38.84 -14.93
C PHE A 341 -11.82 -40.10 -14.12
N ASP A 342 -12.22 -41.27 -14.62
CA ASP A 342 -11.72 -42.57 -14.16
C ASP A 342 -10.54 -43.01 -15.05
N PRO A 343 -9.31 -43.13 -14.52
CA PRO A 343 -8.13 -43.54 -15.28
C PRO A 343 -8.16 -45.02 -15.71
N ASN A 344 -9.12 -45.82 -15.25
CA ASN A 344 -9.30 -47.23 -15.64
C ASN A 344 -10.40 -47.43 -16.69
N SER A 345 -11.25 -46.42 -16.91
CA SER A 345 -12.28 -46.45 -17.94
C SER A 345 -11.69 -46.01 -19.28
N SER A 346 -11.99 -46.76 -20.35
CA SER A 346 -11.76 -46.32 -21.73
C SER A 346 -12.92 -45.50 -22.30
N ASN A 347 -14.02 -45.36 -21.55
CA ASN A 347 -15.19 -44.58 -21.96
C ASN A 347 -15.03 -43.11 -21.54
N HIS A 348 -14.76 -42.26 -22.53
CA HIS A 348 -14.64 -40.80 -22.37
C HIS A 348 -15.75 -40.04 -23.13
N THR A 349 -16.89 -40.67 -23.39
CA THR A 349 -18.06 -40.04 -24.05
C THR A 349 -18.57 -38.77 -23.35
N TRP A 350 -18.29 -38.62 -22.05
CA TRP A 350 -18.63 -37.40 -21.32
C TRP A 350 -17.89 -36.16 -21.82
N ILE A 351 -16.75 -36.28 -22.54
CA ILE A 351 -16.03 -35.15 -23.15
C ILE A 351 -16.86 -34.53 -24.28
N THR A 352 -17.61 -35.35 -25.03
CA THR A 352 -18.46 -34.89 -26.15
C THR A 352 -19.88 -34.52 -25.72
N GLN A 353 -20.20 -34.66 -24.43
CA GLN A 353 -21.49 -34.31 -23.84
C GLN A 353 -21.36 -33.07 -22.93
N PRO A 354 -22.46 -32.35 -22.63
CA PRO A 354 -22.43 -31.26 -21.66
C PRO A 354 -22.03 -31.76 -20.26
N VAL A 355 -20.89 -31.27 -19.75
CA VAL A 355 -20.42 -31.57 -18.40
C VAL A 355 -21.14 -30.65 -17.41
N ILE A 356 -21.90 -31.23 -16.46
CA ILE A 356 -22.57 -30.44 -15.44
C ILE A 356 -21.55 -29.87 -14.46
N ASN A 357 -21.43 -28.55 -14.42
CA ASN A 357 -20.52 -27.83 -13.53
C ASN A 357 -21.33 -26.99 -12.52
N PRO A 358 -21.27 -27.28 -11.21
CA PRO A 358 -22.05 -26.56 -10.19
C PRO A 358 -21.66 -25.08 -10.03
N CYS A 359 -20.53 -24.66 -10.59
CA CYS A 359 -20.07 -23.26 -10.61
C CYS A 359 -20.51 -22.46 -11.84
N ILE A 360 -21.08 -23.12 -12.86
CA ILE A 360 -21.73 -22.42 -13.98
C ILE A 360 -23.18 -22.13 -13.59
N THR A 361 -23.63 -20.91 -13.83
CA THR A 361 -25.02 -20.50 -13.53
C THR A 361 -26.03 -21.42 -14.23
N SER A 362 -27.08 -21.82 -13.50
CA SER A 362 -28.17 -22.64 -14.03
C SER A 362 -28.75 -22.06 -15.33
N GLY A 363 -28.96 -22.91 -16.34
CA GLY A 363 -29.45 -22.50 -17.66
C GLY A 363 -28.40 -21.88 -18.59
N MET A 364 -27.17 -21.63 -18.12
CA MET A 364 -26.07 -21.12 -18.94
C MET A 364 -25.10 -22.25 -19.31
N SER A 365 -24.30 -22.04 -20.35
CA SER A 365 -23.25 -22.96 -20.79
C SER A 365 -22.04 -22.20 -21.35
N ARG A 366 -20.87 -22.83 -21.31
CA ARG A 366 -19.63 -22.27 -21.86
C ARG A 366 -18.72 -23.38 -22.37
N GLN A 367 -18.18 -23.23 -23.58
CA GLN A 367 -17.05 -24.03 -24.03
C GLN A 367 -15.78 -23.57 -23.32
N ILE A 368 -15.08 -24.51 -22.68
CA ILE A 368 -13.91 -24.27 -21.84
C ILE A 368 -12.79 -25.20 -22.30
N GLU A 369 -11.61 -24.62 -22.54
CA GLU A 369 -10.36 -25.38 -22.66
C GLU A 369 -9.82 -25.64 -21.25
N VAL A 370 -9.60 -26.91 -20.91
CA VAL A 370 -9.08 -27.33 -19.61
C VAL A 370 -7.68 -27.90 -19.80
N ASN A 371 -6.71 -27.32 -19.09
CA ASN A 371 -5.32 -27.75 -19.09
C ASN A 371 -5.09 -28.83 -18.03
N LEU A 372 -4.87 -30.06 -18.49
CA LEU A 372 -4.67 -31.23 -17.63
C LEU A 372 -3.18 -31.42 -17.30
N GLY A 373 -2.29 -30.82 -18.09
CA GLY A 373 -0.85 -30.88 -17.90
C GLY A 373 -0.21 -32.05 -18.63
N ALA A 374 1.12 -31.99 -18.76
CA ALA A 374 1.90 -32.89 -19.60
C ALA A 374 1.69 -34.38 -19.24
N ASN A 375 1.52 -35.22 -20.25
CA ASN A 375 1.35 -36.68 -20.15
C ASN A 375 0.03 -37.15 -19.50
N HIS A 376 -0.97 -36.29 -19.40
CA HIS A 376 -2.30 -36.72 -18.95
C HIS A 376 -2.94 -37.69 -19.96
N LYS A 377 -3.65 -38.73 -19.50
CA LYS A 377 -4.20 -39.80 -20.37
C LYS A 377 -5.19 -39.30 -21.43
N LEU A 378 -5.86 -38.17 -21.18
CA LEU A 378 -6.78 -37.51 -22.12
C LEU A 378 -6.07 -36.53 -23.09
N GLY A 379 -4.75 -36.46 -23.05
CA GLY A 379 -3.95 -35.39 -23.64
C GLY A 379 -3.78 -34.19 -22.69
N ASP A 380 -2.79 -33.35 -22.99
CA ASP A 380 -2.38 -32.22 -22.13
C ASP A 380 -3.49 -31.18 -21.94
N LYS A 381 -4.40 -31.07 -22.92
CA LYS A 381 -5.56 -30.17 -22.94
C LYS A 381 -6.77 -30.86 -23.54
N ILE A 382 -7.96 -30.56 -23.00
CA ILE A 382 -9.24 -30.95 -23.60
C ILE A 382 -10.16 -29.72 -23.75
N SER A 383 -11.07 -29.77 -24.72
CA SER A 383 -12.17 -28.79 -24.83
C SER A 383 -13.47 -29.48 -24.45
N VAL A 384 -14.19 -28.89 -23.49
CA VAL A 384 -15.47 -29.41 -22.98
C VAL A 384 -16.51 -28.30 -22.94
N ASN A 385 -17.78 -28.63 -23.20
CA ASN A 385 -18.88 -27.73 -22.91
C ASN A 385 -19.33 -27.93 -21.46
N MET A 386 -19.17 -26.92 -20.62
CA MET A 386 -19.64 -26.95 -19.23
C MET A 386 -20.98 -26.22 -19.11
N THR A 387 -21.96 -26.88 -18.52
CA THR A 387 -23.34 -26.40 -18.38
C THR A 387 -23.72 -26.31 -16.90
N GLY A 388 -24.45 -25.25 -16.53
CA GLY A 388 -24.95 -25.10 -15.18
C GLY A 388 -26.05 -26.14 -14.86
N PRO A 389 -26.13 -26.62 -13.61
CA PRO A 389 -27.09 -27.65 -13.21
C PRO A 389 -28.55 -27.16 -13.36
N PRO A 390 -29.53 -28.06 -13.58
CA PRO A 390 -30.95 -27.67 -13.70
C PRO A 390 -31.53 -26.95 -12.48
N SER A 391 -30.96 -27.19 -11.30
CA SER A 391 -31.26 -26.48 -10.05
C SER A 391 -29.97 -25.92 -9.45
N PRO A 392 -29.94 -24.68 -8.94
CA PRO A 392 -28.79 -24.09 -8.27
C PRO A 392 -28.25 -24.91 -7.10
N VAL A 393 -26.92 -25.07 -7.02
CA VAL A 393 -26.21 -25.80 -5.95
C VAL A 393 -24.95 -25.04 -5.49
N PRO A 394 -25.08 -23.80 -4.97
CA PRO A 394 -23.93 -22.95 -4.59
C PRO A 394 -22.95 -23.63 -3.62
N ALA A 395 -23.45 -24.46 -2.70
CA ALA A 395 -22.62 -25.21 -1.76
C ALA A 395 -21.63 -26.18 -2.45
N LEU A 396 -22.00 -26.77 -3.61
CA LEU A 396 -21.09 -27.63 -4.38
C LEU A 396 -20.02 -26.81 -5.10
N CYS A 397 -20.35 -25.61 -5.60
CA CYS A 397 -19.34 -24.72 -6.17
C CYS A 397 -18.35 -24.23 -5.10
N ARG A 398 -18.86 -23.79 -3.94
CA ARG A 398 -18.05 -23.45 -2.76
C ARG A 398 -17.11 -24.59 -2.39
N ARG A 399 -17.57 -25.84 -2.34
CA ARG A 399 -16.73 -27.01 -2.06
C ARG A 399 -15.59 -27.20 -3.08
N LEU A 400 -15.81 -26.90 -4.37
CA LEU A 400 -14.73 -26.93 -5.38
C LEU A 400 -13.72 -25.81 -5.13
N ALA A 401 -14.18 -24.60 -4.79
CA ALA A 401 -13.31 -23.48 -4.40
C ALA A 401 -12.51 -23.79 -3.13
N GLU A 402 -13.10 -24.46 -2.12
CA GLU A 402 -12.41 -24.88 -0.90
C GLU A 402 -11.34 -25.95 -1.20
N LYS A 403 -11.62 -26.89 -2.11
CA LYS A 403 -10.70 -27.97 -2.51
C LYS A 403 -9.40 -27.43 -3.13
N ILE A 404 -9.44 -26.35 -3.93
CA ILE A 404 -8.23 -25.79 -4.56
C ILE A 404 -7.32 -25.02 -3.58
N LEU A 405 -7.80 -24.67 -2.38
CA LEU A 405 -6.98 -24.00 -1.37
C LEU A 405 -6.00 -24.94 -0.65
N PHE A 406 -6.18 -26.27 -0.74
CA PHE A 406 -5.33 -27.27 -0.07
C PHE A 406 -5.07 -26.95 1.42
N LYS A 407 -6.14 -26.75 2.21
CA LYS A 407 -6.03 -26.44 3.66
C LYS A 407 -5.29 -27.52 4.46
N ASP A 408 -5.30 -28.77 3.99
CA ASP A 408 -4.61 -29.91 4.61
C ASP A 408 -3.14 -30.07 4.14
N ALA A 409 -2.61 -29.13 3.34
CA ALA A 409 -1.21 -29.17 2.91
C ALA A 409 -0.24 -28.98 4.09
N ASN A 410 0.92 -29.64 4.02
CA ASN A 410 1.88 -29.68 5.11
C ASN A 410 2.37 -28.27 5.50
N CYS A 411 1.96 -27.81 6.69
CA CYS A 411 2.35 -26.52 7.25
C CYS A 411 3.72 -26.62 7.91
N VAL A 412 4.78 -26.25 7.18
CA VAL A 412 6.17 -26.28 7.69
C VAL A 412 6.38 -25.27 8.83
N GLN A 413 5.69 -24.13 8.76
CA GLN A 413 5.82 -23.03 9.71
C GLN A 413 4.44 -22.56 10.15
N ILE A 414 4.06 -22.88 11.39
CA ILE A 414 2.74 -22.60 11.97
C ILE A 414 2.68 -21.15 12.49
N PRO A 415 1.52 -20.46 12.44
CA PRO A 415 0.29 -20.87 11.74
C PRO A 415 0.35 -20.67 10.21
N CYS A 416 -0.42 -21.48 9.48
CA CYS A 416 -0.57 -21.38 8.03
C CYS A 416 -2.00 -20.97 7.65
N SER A 417 -2.12 -20.24 6.54
CA SER A 417 -3.38 -19.87 5.90
C SER A 417 -3.91 -21.04 5.06
N PHE A 418 -3.33 -21.27 3.89
CA PHE A 418 -3.71 -22.32 2.94
C PHE A 418 -2.50 -22.72 2.08
N ASN A 419 -2.58 -23.86 1.39
CA ASN A 419 -1.48 -24.44 0.60
C ASN A 419 -0.13 -24.56 1.38
N GLY A 420 -0.18 -24.78 2.69
CA GLY A 420 1.00 -24.91 3.56
C GLY A 420 1.78 -23.60 3.80
N VAL A 421 1.21 -22.46 3.42
CA VAL A 421 1.86 -21.13 3.48
C VAL A 421 1.69 -20.51 4.88
N TYR A 422 2.80 -20.09 5.49
CA TYR A 422 2.80 -19.36 6.77
C TYR A 422 2.04 -18.02 6.66
N GLN A 423 1.20 -17.74 7.64
CA GLN A 423 0.52 -16.45 7.80
C GLN A 423 0.30 -16.16 9.30
N PRO A 424 0.74 -15.02 9.85
CA PRO A 424 0.37 -14.61 11.20
C PRO A 424 -1.16 -14.58 11.36
N SER A 425 -1.67 -15.09 12.49
CA SER A 425 -3.11 -15.14 12.73
C SER A 425 -3.70 -13.73 12.71
N ILE A 426 -4.60 -13.46 11.76
CA ILE A 426 -5.27 -12.17 11.63
C ILE A 426 -6.09 -11.84 12.89
N ALA A 427 -6.75 -12.83 13.47
CA ALA A 427 -7.60 -12.66 14.65
C ALA A 427 -6.84 -12.23 15.91
N SER A 428 -5.56 -12.62 16.05
CA SER A 428 -4.72 -12.25 17.19
C SER A 428 -3.82 -11.04 16.89
N THR A 429 -3.19 -10.99 15.71
CA THR A 429 -2.17 -9.99 15.35
C THR A 429 -2.72 -8.78 14.59
N PHE A 430 -3.91 -8.85 14.01
CA PHE A 430 -4.52 -7.75 13.25
C PHE A 430 -6.00 -7.53 13.61
N ALA A 431 -6.37 -7.79 14.87
CA ALA A 431 -7.75 -7.88 15.35
C ALA A 431 -8.66 -6.67 15.04
N SER A 432 -8.10 -5.46 14.95
CA SER A 432 -8.85 -4.20 14.81
C SER A 432 -8.45 -3.34 13.60
N GLY A 433 -7.54 -3.81 12.74
CA GLY A 433 -7.11 -3.07 11.54
C GLY A 433 -8.04 -3.35 10.37
N ASP A 434 -8.36 -2.33 9.56
CA ASP A 434 -9.30 -2.46 8.44
C ASP A 434 -8.71 -3.22 7.27
N PHE A 435 -9.58 -3.85 6.47
CA PHE A 435 -9.20 -4.55 5.24
C PHE A 435 -9.65 -3.76 4.02
N TYR A 436 -8.73 -3.50 3.09
CA TYR A 436 -9.02 -3.01 1.75
C TYR A 436 -8.79 -4.12 0.72
N THR A 437 -9.77 -4.34 -0.14
CA THR A 437 -9.74 -5.38 -1.19
C THR A 437 -9.78 -4.74 -2.57
N LEU A 438 -8.84 -5.12 -3.44
CA LEU A 438 -8.54 -4.46 -4.72
C LEU A 438 -8.81 -5.36 -5.95
N SER A 439 -8.67 -4.78 -7.15
CA SER A 439 -8.78 -5.47 -8.45
C SER A 439 -10.04 -6.33 -8.59
N TYR A 440 -9.92 -7.65 -8.78
CA TYR A 440 -11.09 -8.51 -9.02
C TYR A 440 -12.03 -8.66 -7.82
N PHE A 441 -11.61 -8.30 -6.60
CA PHE A 441 -12.57 -8.16 -5.49
C PHE A 441 -13.58 -7.06 -5.81
N TYR A 442 -13.12 -5.87 -6.20
CA TYR A 442 -13.98 -4.75 -6.62
C TYR A 442 -14.77 -5.08 -7.91
N ASP A 443 -14.08 -5.54 -8.97
CA ASP A 443 -14.67 -5.78 -10.30
C ASP A 443 -15.73 -6.90 -10.34
N ARG A 444 -15.97 -7.63 -9.23
CA ARG A 444 -17.00 -8.67 -9.15
C ARG A 444 -18.17 -8.36 -8.24
N ILE A 445 -18.06 -7.39 -7.33
CA ILE A 445 -19.15 -7.09 -6.39
C ILE A 445 -19.70 -5.68 -6.57
N ASN A 446 -18.86 -4.70 -6.93
CA ASN A 446 -19.32 -3.34 -7.21
C ASN A 446 -20.36 -3.27 -8.36
N PRO A 447 -20.20 -3.97 -9.51
CA PRO A 447 -21.23 -3.95 -10.58
C PRO A 447 -22.58 -4.55 -10.18
N LEU A 448 -22.64 -5.26 -9.05
CA LEU A 448 -23.87 -5.86 -8.51
C LEU A 448 -24.50 -5.01 -7.38
N GLY A 449 -23.96 -3.82 -7.11
CA GLY A 449 -24.48 -2.89 -6.10
C GLY A 449 -24.02 -3.20 -4.67
N MET A 450 -22.92 -3.93 -4.49
CA MET A 450 -22.32 -4.12 -3.17
C MET A 450 -21.84 -2.77 -2.59
N PRO A 451 -22.11 -2.45 -1.32
CA PRO A 451 -21.62 -1.22 -0.71
C PRO A 451 -20.08 -1.18 -0.58
N GLU A 452 -19.52 0.02 -0.41
CA GLU A 452 -18.06 0.22 -0.25
C GLU A 452 -17.49 -0.39 1.05
N THR A 453 -18.34 -0.69 2.04
CA THR A 453 -18.00 -1.39 3.28
C THR A 453 -19.06 -2.44 3.54
N PHE A 454 -18.64 -3.68 3.83
CA PHE A 454 -19.51 -4.83 4.04
C PHE A 454 -18.86 -5.89 4.94
N ASP A 455 -19.65 -6.86 5.43
CA ASP A 455 -19.14 -8.07 6.08
C ASP A 455 -19.25 -9.34 5.19
N LEU A 456 -18.61 -10.43 5.59
CA LEU A 456 -18.61 -11.65 4.78
C LEU A 456 -19.96 -12.38 4.75
N ASP A 457 -20.90 -12.07 5.65
CA ASP A 457 -22.27 -12.61 5.55
C ASP A 457 -23.04 -11.92 4.42
N GLU A 458 -22.87 -10.61 4.23
CA GLU A 458 -23.43 -9.87 3.10
C GLU A 458 -22.84 -10.37 1.77
N LEU A 459 -21.52 -10.61 1.72
CA LEU A 459 -20.87 -11.19 0.54
C LEU A 459 -21.36 -12.63 0.26
N HIS A 460 -21.59 -13.42 1.31
CA HIS A 460 -22.18 -14.76 1.19
C HIS A 460 -23.62 -14.68 0.66
N GLU A 461 -24.42 -13.72 1.12
CA GLU A 461 -25.79 -13.52 0.64
C GLU A 461 -25.80 -13.09 -0.83
N LEU A 462 -24.94 -12.15 -1.24
CA LEU A 462 -24.74 -11.77 -2.65
C LEU A 462 -24.38 -12.99 -3.51
N THR A 463 -23.41 -13.78 -3.05
CA THR A 463 -22.95 -15.01 -3.73
C THR A 463 -24.11 -15.99 -3.95
N ASN A 464 -24.94 -16.23 -2.93
CA ASN A 464 -26.09 -17.13 -3.03
C ASN A 464 -27.18 -16.60 -3.97
N LYS A 465 -27.46 -15.30 -3.97
CA LYS A 465 -28.41 -14.65 -4.91
C LYS A 465 -27.93 -14.79 -6.36
N VAL A 466 -26.64 -14.56 -6.61
CA VAL A 466 -26.03 -14.70 -7.94
C VAL A 466 -26.06 -16.15 -8.41
N CYS A 467 -25.62 -17.09 -7.58
CA CYS A 467 -25.62 -18.52 -7.91
C CYS A 467 -27.03 -19.10 -8.13
N SER A 468 -28.07 -18.47 -7.58
CA SER A 468 -29.47 -18.86 -7.80
C SER A 468 -30.00 -18.56 -9.22
N GLY A 469 -29.23 -17.84 -10.04
CA GLY A 469 -29.58 -17.53 -11.44
C GLY A 469 -30.80 -16.62 -11.60
N GLU A 470 -31.37 -16.60 -12.81
CA GLU A 470 -32.51 -15.77 -13.22
C GLU A 470 -33.71 -15.80 -12.25
N SER A 471 -33.86 -16.86 -11.46
CA SER A 471 -34.90 -16.98 -10.42
C SER A 471 -34.84 -15.86 -9.38
N GLN A 472 -33.62 -15.43 -9.01
CA GLN A 472 -33.39 -14.36 -8.04
C GLN A 472 -32.78 -13.09 -8.66
N TRP A 473 -32.25 -13.15 -9.88
CA TRP A 473 -31.59 -11.99 -10.50
C TRP A 473 -32.48 -10.75 -10.65
N LYS A 474 -33.81 -10.90 -10.62
CA LYS A 474 -34.77 -9.78 -10.53
C LYS A 474 -34.48 -8.81 -9.38
N LEU A 475 -33.81 -9.26 -8.31
CA LEU A 475 -33.38 -8.41 -7.19
C LEU A 475 -32.31 -7.38 -7.60
N PHE A 476 -31.55 -7.63 -8.67
CA PHE A 476 -30.55 -6.70 -9.22
C PHE A 476 -31.12 -5.75 -10.27
N ALA A 477 -32.42 -5.79 -10.57
CA ALA A 477 -33.03 -4.96 -11.63
C ALA A 477 -32.96 -3.44 -11.36
N SER A 478 -32.77 -3.03 -10.10
CA SER A 478 -32.53 -1.64 -9.71
C SER A 478 -31.07 -1.20 -9.84
N VAL A 479 -30.12 -2.13 -10.07
CA VAL A 479 -28.69 -1.85 -10.21
C VAL A 479 -28.36 -1.73 -11.71
N PRO A 480 -27.95 -0.54 -12.20
CA PRO A 480 -27.65 -0.35 -13.62
C PRO A 480 -26.58 -1.32 -14.14
N GLY A 481 -26.86 -2.02 -15.23
CA GLY A 481 -25.93 -2.95 -15.87
C GLY A 481 -25.77 -4.33 -15.18
N ALA A 482 -26.22 -4.51 -13.93
CA ALA A 482 -26.00 -5.75 -13.20
C ALA A 482 -26.57 -7.00 -13.90
N LEU A 483 -27.78 -6.89 -14.47
CA LEU A 483 -28.40 -7.99 -15.23
C LEU A 483 -27.62 -8.32 -16.52
N GLU A 484 -27.01 -7.34 -17.17
CA GLU A 484 -26.20 -7.56 -18.38
C GLU A 484 -24.87 -8.23 -18.03
N GLU A 485 -24.20 -7.77 -16.97
CA GLU A 485 -22.94 -8.32 -16.46
C GLU A 485 -23.12 -9.77 -15.94
N LEU A 486 -24.26 -10.08 -15.30
CA LEU A 486 -24.61 -11.45 -14.90
C LEU A 486 -24.90 -12.36 -16.11
N ARG A 487 -25.71 -11.90 -17.07
CA ARG A 487 -26.05 -12.66 -18.31
C ARG A 487 -24.86 -12.82 -19.25
N GLY A 488 -23.91 -11.89 -19.24
CA GLY A 488 -22.69 -11.94 -20.05
C GLY A 488 -21.62 -12.90 -19.53
N ARG A 489 -21.76 -13.44 -18.31
CA ARG A 489 -20.70 -14.21 -17.63
C ARG A 489 -21.25 -15.49 -16.96
N PRO A 490 -21.24 -16.65 -17.67
CA PRO A 490 -21.68 -17.93 -17.12
C PRO A 490 -20.98 -18.38 -15.82
N GLU A 491 -19.78 -17.87 -15.56
CA GLU A 491 -18.93 -18.21 -14.40
C GLU A 491 -19.11 -17.25 -13.20
N TYR A 492 -20.11 -16.37 -13.17
CA TYR A 492 -20.25 -15.40 -12.07
C TYR A 492 -20.40 -16.08 -10.70
N CYS A 493 -21.13 -17.20 -10.65
CA CYS A 493 -21.25 -18.00 -9.43
C CYS A 493 -19.89 -18.57 -8.98
N LEU A 494 -19.05 -19.02 -9.92
CA LEU A 494 -17.68 -19.44 -9.68
C LEU A 494 -16.87 -18.31 -9.03
N ASP A 495 -16.88 -17.13 -9.66
CA ASP A 495 -16.07 -15.99 -9.23
C ASP A 495 -16.38 -15.58 -7.78
N LEU A 496 -17.66 -15.45 -7.44
CA LEU A 496 -18.07 -15.05 -6.10
C LEU A 496 -17.88 -16.17 -5.08
N SER A 497 -18.14 -17.43 -5.46
CA SER A 497 -17.86 -18.58 -4.59
C SER A 497 -16.37 -18.66 -4.26
N TYR A 498 -15.49 -18.39 -5.23
CA TYR A 498 -14.04 -18.34 -5.02
C TYR A 498 -13.64 -17.15 -4.15
N ILE A 499 -14.07 -15.92 -4.48
CA ILE A 499 -13.77 -14.70 -3.71
C ILE A 499 -14.18 -14.85 -2.24
N PHE A 500 -15.40 -15.30 -1.98
CA PHE A 500 -15.90 -15.53 -0.62
C PHE A 500 -15.09 -16.61 0.10
N THR A 501 -14.78 -17.73 -0.57
CA THR A 501 -14.01 -18.84 0.01
C THR A 501 -12.56 -18.44 0.30
N LEU A 502 -11.94 -17.65 -0.58
CA LEU A 502 -10.59 -17.14 -0.40
C LEU A 502 -10.51 -16.21 0.83
N LEU A 503 -11.48 -15.31 1.00
CA LEU A 503 -11.54 -14.42 2.17
C LEU A 503 -11.86 -15.18 3.48
N GLN A 504 -12.87 -16.05 3.47
CA GLN A 504 -13.36 -16.74 4.67
C GLN A 504 -12.47 -17.93 5.10
N THR A 505 -12.09 -18.78 4.15
CA THR A 505 -11.42 -20.08 4.41
C THR A 505 -9.91 -20.00 4.13
N GLY A 506 -9.51 -19.24 3.11
CA GLY A 506 -8.09 -19.05 2.76
C GLY A 506 -7.38 -18.12 3.75
N TYR A 507 -7.76 -16.84 3.73
CA TYR A 507 -7.16 -15.81 4.58
C TYR A 507 -7.66 -15.82 6.04
N GLU A 508 -8.71 -16.58 6.34
CA GLU A 508 -9.30 -16.72 7.68
C GLU A 508 -9.85 -15.41 8.27
N ILE A 509 -10.38 -14.53 7.41
CA ILE A 509 -11.01 -13.29 7.86
C ILE A 509 -12.32 -13.62 8.61
N PRO A 510 -12.52 -13.12 9.85
CA PRO A 510 -13.73 -13.39 10.62
C PRO A 510 -14.99 -12.87 9.92
N ARG A 511 -16.10 -13.63 9.97
CA ARG A 511 -17.31 -13.34 9.16
C ARG A 511 -17.91 -11.95 9.38
N LYS A 512 -17.81 -11.42 10.61
CA LYS A 512 -18.29 -10.08 11.01
C LYS A 512 -17.22 -8.98 10.96
N ARG A 513 -16.07 -9.23 10.31
CA ARG A 513 -15.07 -8.19 10.07
C ARG A 513 -15.47 -7.39 8.84
N GLU A 514 -15.55 -6.07 9.00
CA GLU A 514 -15.73 -5.15 7.88
C GLU A 514 -14.58 -5.25 6.89
N ILE A 515 -14.94 -5.37 5.61
CA ILE A 515 -14.07 -5.30 4.45
C ILE A 515 -14.49 -4.09 3.64
N LYS A 516 -13.49 -3.36 3.14
CA LYS A 516 -13.67 -2.17 2.32
C LYS A 516 -13.27 -2.47 0.88
N ILE A 517 -14.05 -1.97 -0.06
CA ILE A 517 -13.70 -1.91 -1.48
C ILE A 517 -13.68 -0.45 -1.92
N ALA A 518 -12.70 -0.10 -2.72
CA ALA A 518 -12.67 1.18 -3.41
C ALA A 518 -11.88 1.02 -4.70
N LYS A 519 -12.36 1.66 -5.77
CA LYS A 519 -11.54 1.83 -6.98
C LYS A 519 -10.58 3.01 -6.84
N LYS A 520 -11.01 4.08 -6.16
CA LYS A 520 -10.24 5.30 -5.97
C LYS A 520 -10.28 5.79 -4.53
N VAL A 521 -9.19 6.38 -4.06
CA VAL A 521 -9.13 7.17 -2.83
C VAL A 521 -8.63 8.57 -3.16
N LYS A 522 -9.38 9.59 -2.75
CA LYS A 522 -9.10 11.02 -3.07
C LYS A 522 -8.92 11.26 -4.59
N ASN A 523 -9.73 10.58 -5.41
CA ASN A 523 -9.68 10.55 -6.89
C ASN A 523 -8.47 9.84 -7.53
N ASN A 524 -7.55 9.23 -6.78
CA ASN A 524 -6.44 8.44 -7.32
C ASN A 524 -6.79 6.94 -7.32
N GLU A 525 -6.46 6.20 -8.38
CA GLU A 525 -6.68 4.75 -8.48
C GLU A 525 -5.96 3.99 -7.35
N LEU A 526 -6.63 2.99 -6.78
CA LEU A 526 -5.99 2.03 -5.86
C LEU A 526 -5.34 0.89 -6.66
N GLY A 527 -4.13 0.53 -6.25
CA GLY A 527 -3.27 -0.47 -6.86
C GLY A 527 -1.83 -0.25 -6.45
N TRP A 528 -0.88 -0.98 -7.04
CA TRP A 528 0.53 -0.91 -6.65
C TRP A 528 1.28 0.30 -7.27
N CYS A 529 0.78 0.90 -8.35
CA CYS A 529 1.50 1.88 -9.17
C CYS A 529 2.05 3.10 -8.40
N LEU A 530 1.27 3.67 -7.48
CA LEU A 530 1.69 4.84 -6.70
C LEU A 530 2.82 4.49 -5.72
N GLY A 531 2.68 3.39 -4.99
CA GLY A 531 3.69 2.86 -4.07
C GLY A 531 5.01 2.55 -4.78
N ALA A 532 4.97 2.01 -5.99
CA ALA A 532 6.14 1.77 -6.84
C ALA A 532 6.73 3.06 -7.43
N SER A 533 5.95 4.15 -7.52
CA SER A 533 6.39 5.45 -8.06
C SER A 533 7.09 6.33 -7.01
N LEU A 534 6.71 6.22 -5.73
CA LEU A 534 7.26 7.04 -4.65
C LEU A 534 8.80 6.93 -4.50
N PRO A 535 9.44 5.75 -4.60
CA PRO A 535 10.90 5.65 -4.57
C PRO A 535 11.58 6.43 -5.70
N LEU A 536 11.00 6.44 -6.91
CA LEU A 536 11.56 7.08 -8.11
C LEU A 536 11.68 8.60 -8.00
N LEU A 537 11.06 9.23 -6.99
CA LEU A 537 11.20 10.66 -6.70
C LEU A 537 12.55 11.02 -6.07
N ASN A 538 13.29 10.05 -5.54
CA ASN A 538 14.57 10.28 -4.88
C ASN A 538 15.74 10.34 -5.87
N HIS A 539 16.78 11.08 -5.50
CA HIS A 539 18.05 11.07 -6.22
C HIS A 539 18.70 9.68 -6.14
N GLY A 540 19.27 9.23 -7.26
CA GLY A 540 19.98 7.94 -7.33
C GLY A 540 19.10 6.72 -7.63
N SER A 541 17.78 6.89 -7.83
CA SER A 541 16.82 5.79 -8.11
C SER A 541 16.89 5.25 -9.55
N GLY A 542 18.09 5.04 -10.09
CA GLY A 542 18.30 4.42 -11.41
C GLY A 542 17.93 5.28 -12.61
N TRP A 543 17.79 6.60 -12.47
CA TRP A 543 17.55 7.50 -13.61
C TRP A 543 18.19 8.87 -13.41
N GLN A 544 18.40 9.58 -14.50
CA GLN A 544 18.89 10.96 -14.53
C GLN A 544 18.14 11.75 -15.60
N CYS A 545 18.13 13.08 -15.50
CA CYS A 545 17.54 13.91 -16.54
C CYS A 545 18.25 13.68 -17.88
N ARG A 546 17.49 13.47 -18.97
CA ARG A 546 18.06 13.47 -20.32
C ARG A 546 18.61 14.86 -20.62
N ILE A 547 19.91 14.95 -20.89
CA ILE A 547 20.53 16.18 -21.39
C ILE A 547 19.99 16.38 -22.82
N LYS A 548 19.40 17.54 -23.11
CA LYS A 548 19.17 17.94 -24.50
C LYS A 548 20.53 18.25 -25.11
N GLU A 549 20.99 17.44 -26.06
CA GLU A 549 21.99 17.91 -27.01
C GLU A 549 21.42 19.15 -27.71
N ALA A 550 22.23 20.22 -27.76
CA ALA A 550 21.81 21.59 -28.07
C ALA A 550 22.01 21.94 -29.54
#